data_AF-A0AAU7PQF7-F1
#
_entry.id   AF-A0AAU7PQF7-F1
#
_cell.length_a   1.000
_cell.length_b   1.000
_cell.length_c   1.000
_cell.angle_alpha   90.00
_cell.angle_beta   90.00
_cell.angle_gamma   90.00
#
_symmetry.space_group_name_H-M   'P 1'
#
loop_
_entity.id
_entity.type
_entity.pdbx_description
1 polymer ?
#
loop_
_entity_poly.entity_id
_entity_poly.type
_entity_poly.pdbx_seq_one_letter_code
_entity_poly.pdbx_strand_id
1 'polypeptide(L)'
;MFLKTGELKKMMKAALKSGGLYVGNINGGYLVHAGTWGLCTDILYASNKFKAALMELIGDIPESGEYYRYYHQNGEVTQDAETDYPNAYEMWKEAKDYAAYVPINLCSWPHAFIVLQVHSDLSYKVADKSLTADVISSKELETTVEGMPGRPNYNYGILYWKNDTTIYWVHTTEAGEKAREVLFPSMEKLDFFQTDWRLREDNEPDQEADFEEELPY
;
A
#
# COMPACT_ATOMS: atom_id res chain seq x y z
N MET A 1 -4.27 12.58 4.04
CA MET A 1 -3.80 11.23 3.65
C MET A 1 -4.63 10.15 4.35
N PHE A 2 -4.93 9.05 3.68
CA PHE A 2 -5.70 7.92 4.24
C PHE A 2 -4.89 6.96 5.14
N LEU A 3 -3.78 7.42 5.73
CA LEU A 3 -2.83 6.57 6.46
C LEU A 3 -2.70 7.03 7.90
N LYS A 4 -2.83 6.10 8.85
CA LYS A 4 -2.60 6.35 10.28
C LYS A 4 -1.17 6.78 10.53
N THR A 5 -0.97 8.05 10.87
CA THR A 5 0.36 8.61 11.16
C THR A 5 1.08 7.83 12.26
N GLY A 6 0.35 7.35 13.28
CA GLY A 6 0.92 6.55 14.37
C GLY A 6 1.53 5.22 13.91
N GLU A 7 0.87 4.52 12.99
CA GLU A 7 1.37 3.26 12.43
C GLU A 7 2.50 3.51 11.42
N LEU A 8 2.35 4.51 10.55
CA LEU A 8 3.43 4.94 9.65
C LEU A 8 4.71 5.27 10.41
N LYS A 9 4.60 5.98 11.54
CA LYS A 9 5.75 6.29 12.39
C LYS A 9 6.43 5.03 12.95
N LYS A 10 5.67 3.98 13.30
CA LYS A 10 6.25 2.69 13.72
C LYS A 10 6.97 2.01 12.57
N MET A 11 6.37 2.02 11.37
CA MET A 11 6.97 1.46 10.16
C MET A 11 8.28 2.17 9.79
N MET A 12 8.30 3.50 9.81
CA MET A 12 9.51 4.30 9.59
C MET A 12 10.61 3.99 10.62
N LYS A 13 10.26 3.89 11.91
CA LYS A 13 11.20 3.47 12.96
C LYS A 13 11.77 2.07 12.73
N ALA A 14 10.95 1.14 12.24
CA ALA A 14 11.40 -0.22 11.93
C ALA A 14 12.33 -0.24 10.70
N ALA A 15 12.06 0.59 9.70
CA ALA A 15 12.90 0.74 8.50
C ALA A 15 14.30 1.29 8.85
N LEU A 16 14.38 2.33 9.68
CA LEU A 16 15.66 2.91 10.16
C LEU A 16 16.57 1.90 10.87
N LYS A 17 15.98 0.92 11.56
CA LYS A 17 16.72 -0.14 12.28
C LYS A 17 17.10 -1.34 11.42
N SER A 18 16.59 -1.43 10.19
CA SER A 18 16.74 -2.59 9.33
C SER A 18 17.42 -2.20 8.01
N GLY A 19 16.68 -2.22 6.90
CA GLY A 19 17.20 -1.94 5.55
C GLY A 19 17.43 -0.46 5.24
N GLY A 20 17.02 0.44 6.12
CA GLY A 20 17.01 1.88 5.91
C GLY A 20 15.65 2.41 5.47
N LEU A 21 15.42 3.70 5.75
CA LEU A 21 14.25 4.47 5.36
C LEU A 21 14.68 5.45 4.26
N TYR A 22 14.04 5.38 3.11
CA TYR A 22 14.30 6.30 2.01
C TYR A 22 13.30 7.45 2.08
N VAL A 23 13.79 8.69 2.04
CA VAL A 23 12.97 9.90 2.10
C VAL A 23 13.47 10.88 1.05
N GLY A 24 12.55 11.46 0.29
CA GLY A 24 12.86 12.53 -0.64
C GLY A 24 11.70 13.49 -0.83
N ASN A 25 12.04 14.65 -1.40
CA ASN A 25 11.10 15.68 -1.81
C ASN A 25 11.24 15.83 -3.32
N ILE A 26 10.49 15.01 -4.04
CA ILE A 26 10.69 14.75 -5.46
C ILE A 26 9.37 15.00 -6.20
N ASN A 27 9.44 15.72 -7.33
CA ASN A 27 8.30 15.98 -8.21
C ASN A 27 7.05 16.54 -7.49
N GLY A 28 7.26 17.41 -6.49
CA GLY A 28 6.15 18.03 -5.74
C GLY A 28 5.52 17.11 -4.68
N GLY A 29 6.09 15.93 -4.42
CA GLY A 29 5.64 15.00 -3.39
C GLY A 29 6.73 14.63 -2.39
N TYR A 30 6.31 14.33 -1.16
CA TYR A 30 7.14 13.61 -0.21
C TYR A 30 7.08 12.12 -0.51
N LEU A 31 8.21 11.59 -0.98
CA LEU A 31 8.43 10.18 -1.24
C LEU A 31 9.06 9.55 0.00
N VAL A 32 8.39 8.56 0.60
CA VAL A 32 8.88 7.83 1.77
C VAL A 32 8.68 6.34 1.58
N HIS A 33 9.75 5.55 1.59
CA HIS A 33 9.63 4.11 1.39
C HIS A 33 10.72 3.29 2.08
N ALA A 34 10.47 1.99 2.13
CA ALA A 34 11.41 0.96 2.55
C ALA A 34 11.18 -0.29 1.68
N GLY A 35 11.94 -1.35 1.94
CA GLY A 35 12.00 -2.51 1.03
C GLY A 35 10.67 -3.19 0.66
N THR A 36 9.60 -3.06 1.45
CA THR A 36 8.31 -3.73 1.21
C THR A 36 7.09 -2.81 1.19
N TRP A 37 7.29 -1.51 1.35
CA TRP A 37 6.19 -0.54 1.37
C TRP A 37 6.70 0.86 1.04
N GLY A 38 5.82 1.73 0.59
CA GLY A 38 6.13 3.15 0.47
C GLY A 38 4.91 4.00 0.21
N LEU A 39 5.11 5.31 0.26
CA LEU A 39 4.11 6.30 -0.03
C LEU A 39 4.72 7.49 -0.79
N CYS A 40 3.91 8.10 -1.63
CA CYS A 40 4.14 9.41 -2.21
C CYS A 40 2.92 10.28 -1.89
N THR A 41 3.11 11.40 -1.22
CA THR A 41 2.03 12.34 -0.89
C THR A 41 2.39 13.74 -1.37
N ASP A 42 1.45 14.43 -2.01
CA ASP A 42 1.64 15.81 -2.44
C ASP A 42 1.99 16.70 -1.24
N ILE A 43 3.02 17.54 -1.39
CA ILE A 43 3.55 18.42 -0.33
C ILE A 43 2.48 19.36 0.26
N LEU A 44 1.52 19.80 -0.57
CA LEU A 44 0.42 20.68 -0.18
C LEU A 44 -0.61 19.98 0.71
N TYR A 45 -0.77 18.66 0.55
CA TYR A 45 -1.76 17.85 1.25
C TYR A 45 -1.16 16.93 2.33
N ALA A 46 0.17 16.89 2.42
CA ALA A 46 0.88 16.20 3.48
C ALA A 46 0.53 16.79 4.86
N SER A 47 -0.03 15.97 5.74
CA SER A 47 -0.47 16.42 7.06
C SER A 47 0.70 16.93 7.92
N ASN A 48 0.45 17.93 8.78
CA ASN A 48 1.46 18.42 9.72
C ASN A 48 1.95 17.32 10.67
N LYS A 49 1.09 16.38 11.04
CA LYS A 49 1.46 15.23 11.88
C LYS A 49 2.47 14.33 11.17
N PHE A 50 2.29 14.09 9.87
CA PHE A 50 3.22 13.31 9.05
C PHE A 50 4.57 14.01 8.91
N LYS A 51 4.58 15.31 8.58
CA LYS A 51 5.82 16.11 8.48
C LYS A 51 6.58 16.11 9.82
N ALA A 52 5.88 16.33 10.93
CA ALA A 52 6.48 16.27 12.26
C ALA A 52 7.04 14.87 12.60
N ALA A 53 6.35 13.80 12.19
CA ALA A 53 6.83 12.43 12.38
C ALA A 53 8.11 12.14 11.57
N LEU A 54 8.25 12.71 10.37
CA LEU A 54 9.50 12.64 9.60
C LEU A 54 10.62 13.38 10.33
N MET A 55 10.42 14.66 10.65
CA MET A 55 11.42 15.49 11.34
C MET A 55 11.89 14.88 12.67
N GLU A 56 10.98 14.29 13.45
CA GLU A 56 11.36 13.60 14.69
C GLU A 56 12.33 12.43 14.45
N LEU A 57 12.23 11.76 13.30
CA LEU A 57 13.00 10.56 12.98
C LEU A 57 14.30 10.83 12.24
N ILE A 58 14.29 11.79 11.32
CA ILE A 58 15.41 12.06 10.41
C ILE A 58 16.03 13.46 10.59
N GLY A 59 15.51 14.26 11.54
CA GLY A 59 15.93 15.64 11.78
C GLY A 59 15.17 16.62 10.92
N ASP A 60 15.57 16.72 9.65
CA ASP A 60 14.99 17.66 8.69
C ASP A 60 14.46 16.92 7.45
N ILE A 61 13.35 17.44 6.90
CA ILE A 61 12.78 16.90 5.67
C ILE A 61 13.68 17.35 4.50
N PRO A 62 14.03 16.45 3.55
CA PRO A 62 14.86 16.81 2.40
C PRO A 62 14.32 18.02 1.61
N GLU A 63 15.24 18.83 1.10
CA GLU A 63 14.92 19.95 0.22
C GLU A 63 14.42 19.45 -1.15
N SER A 64 13.82 20.36 -1.93
CA SER A 64 13.28 19.98 -3.24
C SER A 64 14.36 19.46 -4.17
N GLY A 65 14.15 18.27 -4.72
CA GLY A 65 15.10 17.55 -5.57
C GLY A 65 16.03 16.62 -4.81
N GLU A 66 16.00 16.62 -3.47
CA GLU A 66 16.83 15.75 -2.65
C GLU A 66 16.15 14.42 -2.31
N TYR A 67 16.97 13.38 -2.22
CA TYR A 67 16.57 12.03 -1.88
C TYR A 67 17.70 11.31 -1.16
N TYR A 68 17.38 10.76 0.01
CA TYR A 68 18.36 10.17 0.91
C TYR A 68 17.87 8.85 1.46
N ARG A 69 18.84 7.97 1.76
CA ARG A 69 18.62 6.79 2.58
C ARG A 69 19.09 7.07 3.99
N TYR A 70 18.18 6.97 4.95
CA TYR A 70 18.43 7.11 6.38
C TYR A 70 18.53 5.74 7.05
N TYR A 71 19.49 5.56 7.96
CA TYR A 71 19.66 4.32 8.70
C TYR A 71 20.40 4.54 10.02
N HIS A 72 20.27 3.60 10.95
CA HIS A 72 21.03 3.64 12.19
C HIS A 72 22.45 3.12 12.02
N GLN A 73 23.42 3.95 12.41
CA GLN A 73 24.83 3.57 12.51
C GLN A 73 25.38 4.05 13.86
N ASN A 74 25.98 3.15 14.63
CA ASN A 74 26.56 3.45 15.94
C ASN A 74 25.60 4.14 16.95
N GLY A 75 24.29 3.87 16.84
CA GLY A 75 23.28 4.45 17.73
C GLY A 75 22.74 5.81 17.30
N GLU A 76 23.27 6.40 16.24
CA GLU A 76 22.81 7.64 15.64
C GLU A 76 22.12 7.38 14.30
N VAL A 77 21.35 8.35 13.81
CA VAL A 77 20.77 8.31 12.47
C VAL A 77 21.78 8.93 11.51
N THR A 78 22.15 8.19 10.49
CA THR A 78 23.05 8.63 9.40
C THR A 78 22.28 8.63 8.08
N GLN A 79 22.76 9.39 7.10
CA GLN A 79 22.14 9.48 5.78
C GLN A 79 23.19 9.34 4.67
N ASP A 80 22.79 8.68 3.58
CA ASP A 80 23.52 8.64 2.31
C ASP A 80 22.64 9.23 1.20
N ALA A 81 23.24 10.03 0.32
CA ALA A 81 22.54 10.55 -0.86
C ALA A 81 22.31 9.42 -1.86
N GLU A 82 21.11 9.37 -2.42
CA GLU A 82 20.71 8.38 -3.41
C GLU A 82 20.20 9.11 -4.66
N THR A 83 20.36 8.49 -5.83
CA THR A 83 19.88 9.07 -7.10
C THR A 83 18.78 8.25 -7.75
N ASP A 84 18.63 6.98 -7.34
CA ASP A 84 17.62 6.08 -7.88
C ASP A 84 16.42 6.03 -6.94
N TYR A 85 15.32 6.66 -7.37
CA TYR A 85 14.07 6.70 -6.63
C TYR A 85 12.91 6.16 -7.46
N PRO A 86 11.96 5.44 -6.84
CA PRO A 86 10.78 4.95 -7.52
C PRO A 86 9.86 6.10 -7.94
N ASN A 87 9.38 6.07 -9.18
CA ASN A 87 8.29 6.94 -9.62
C ASN A 87 6.94 6.27 -9.28
N ALA A 88 6.42 6.57 -8.09
CA ALA A 88 5.19 5.96 -7.59
C ALA A 88 3.98 6.13 -8.52
N TYR A 89 3.87 7.26 -9.23
CA TYR A 89 2.76 7.52 -10.14
C TYR A 89 2.83 6.65 -11.38
N GLU A 90 4.00 6.57 -12.04
CA GLU A 90 4.16 5.70 -13.21
C GLU A 90 4.02 4.22 -12.83
N MET A 91 4.56 3.81 -11.68
CA MET A 91 4.39 2.43 -11.17
C MET A 91 2.93 2.07 -10.92
N TRP A 92 2.15 2.98 -10.32
CA TRP A 92 0.70 2.80 -10.14
C TRP A 92 -0.04 2.76 -11.48
N LYS A 93 0.30 3.65 -12.41
CA LYS A 93 -0.31 3.73 -13.74
C LYS A 93 -0.04 2.49 -14.59
N GLU A 94 1.13 1.85 -14.42
CA GLU A 94 1.46 0.57 -15.03
C GLU A 94 0.66 -0.59 -14.43
N ALA A 95 0.19 -0.47 -13.19
CA ALA A 95 -0.64 -1.45 -12.50
C ALA A 95 -2.09 -1.43 -13.00
N LYS A 96 -2.31 -2.01 -14.18
CA LYS A 96 -3.62 -2.05 -14.85
C LYS A 96 -4.59 -3.05 -14.26
N ASP A 97 -4.08 -4.05 -13.53
CA ASP A 97 -4.91 -5.01 -12.81
C ASP A 97 -5.31 -4.44 -11.45
N TYR A 98 -6.26 -5.07 -10.77
CA TYR A 98 -6.73 -4.66 -9.45
C TYR A 98 -7.13 -5.86 -8.60
N ALA A 99 -7.24 -5.66 -7.29
CA ALA A 99 -7.55 -6.74 -6.36
C ALA A 99 -8.73 -6.39 -5.44
N ALA A 100 -9.58 -7.39 -5.17
CA ALA A 100 -10.66 -7.29 -4.20
C ALA A 100 -10.22 -7.86 -2.85
N TYR A 101 -10.69 -7.24 -1.76
CA TYR A 101 -10.51 -7.80 -0.42
C TYR A 101 -11.35 -9.06 -0.25
N VAL A 102 -10.71 -10.12 0.24
CA VAL A 102 -11.41 -11.32 0.70
C VAL A 102 -11.75 -11.13 2.18
N PRO A 103 -12.97 -11.48 2.65
CA PRO A 103 -13.42 -11.24 4.02
C PRO A 103 -12.84 -12.23 5.04
N ILE A 104 -11.58 -12.62 4.87
CA ILE A 104 -10.83 -13.49 5.78
C ILE A 104 -9.44 -12.89 6.03
N ASN A 105 -8.90 -13.13 7.22
CA ASN A 105 -7.50 -12.86 7.53
C ASN A 105 -6.77 -14.19 7.72
N LEU A 106 -5.52 -14.25 7.27
CA LEU A 106 -4.63 -15.37 7.57
C LEU A 106 -3.77 -15.03 8.78
N CYS A 107 -3.88 -15.82 9.84
CA CYS A 107 -3.11 -15.65 11.05
C CYS A 107 -2.00 -16.71 11.11
N SER A 108 -0.75 -16.27 11.10
CA SER A 108 0.42 -17.12 11.33
C SER A 108 1.29 -16.46 12.39
N TRP A 109 1.06 -16.81 13.66
CA TRP A 109 1.64 -16.11 14.81
C TRP A 109 3.17 -15.90 14.65
N PRO A 110 3.68 -14.69 14.90
CA PRO A 110 2.98 -13.51 15.41
C PRO A 110 2.31 -12.63 14.34
N HIS A 111 2.34 -13.03 13.06
CA HIS A 111 1.88 -12.23 11.92
C HIS A 111 0.41 -12.48 11.56
N ALA A 112 -0.21 -11.45 11.00
CA ALA A 112 -1.53 -11.52 10.39
C ALA A 112 -1.46 -10.90 8.99
N PHE A 113 -2.20 -11.47 8.06
CA PHE A 113 -2.21 -11.06 6.66
C PHE A 113 -3.65 -10.82 6.20
N ILE A 114 -3.84 -9.77 5.40
CA ILE A 114 -5.04 -9.63 4.58
C ILE A 114 -4.94 -10.58 3.40
N VAL A 115 -6.09 -11.04 2.90
CA VAL A 115 -6.17 -11.84 1.67
C VAL A 115 -6.86 -11.00 0.60
N LEU A 116 -6.30 -11.00 -0.60
CA LEU A 116 -6.88 -10.34 -1.76
C LEU A 116 -7.02 -11.32 -2.91
N GLN A 117 -8.04 -11.13 -3.74
CA GLN A 117 -8.19 -11.84 -5.01
C GLN A 117 -7.85 -10.88 -6.15
N VAL A 118 -6.95 -11.28 -7.04
CA VAL A 118 -6.55 -10.52 -8.22
C VAL A 118 -7.61 -10.69 -9.31
N HIS A 119 -7.98 -9.61 -9.99
CA HIS A 119 -9.09 -9.61 -10.94
C HIS A 119 -8.78 -10.44 -12.20
N SER A 120 -7.61 -10.26 -12.80
CA SER A 120 -7.30 -10.88 -14.09
C SER A 120 -7.27 -12.41 -14.08
N ASP A 121 -6.86 -13.03 -12.98
CA ASP A 121 -6.63 -14.49 -12.89
C ASP A 121 -7.34 -15.16 -11.70
N LEU A 122 -8.10 -14.38 -10.92
CA LEU A 122 -8.77 -14.81 -9.69
C LEU A 122 -7.84 -15.44 -8.65
N SER A 123 -6.53 -15.24 -8.78
CA SER A 123 -5.53 -15.78 -7.85
C SER A 123 -5.56 -15.04 -6.52
N TYR A 124 -5.25 -15.77 -5.45
CA TYR A 124 -5.18 -15.20 -4.12
C TYR A 124 -3.77 -14.73 -3.78
N LYS A 125 -3.67 -13.50 -3.27
CA LYS A 125 -2.45 -12.89 -2.74
C LYS A 125 -2.65 -12.52 -1.28
N VAL A 126 -1.53 -12.38 -0.57
CA VAL A 126 -1.54 -11.97 0.84
C VAL A 126 -0.59 -10.80 1.04
N ALA A 127 -0.95 -9.90 1.94
CA ALA A 127 -0.11 -8.77 2.35
C ALA A 127 -0.17 -8.60 3.87
N ASP A 128 0.93 -8.14 4.46
CA ASP A 128 1.03 -7.99 5.91
C ASP A 128 -0.03 -6.99 6.40
N LYS A 129 -0.82 -7.41 7.39
CA LYS A 129 -1.90 -6.59 7.95
C LYS A 129 -1.36 -5.32 8.61
N SER A 130 -0.17 -5.39 9.22
CA SER A 130 0.51 -4.27 9.85
C SER A 130 1.00 -3.22 8.86
N LEU A 131 1.05 -3.55 7.56
CA LEU A 131 1.34 -2.63 6.45
C LEU A 131 0.06 -2.21 5.71
N THR A 132 -1.09 -2.82 5.98
CA THR A 132 -2.31 -2.62 5.19
C THR A 132 -3.47 -2.20 6.08
N ALA A 133 -4.33 -3.12 6.52
CA ALA A 133 -5.57 -2.80 7.25
C ALA A 133 -5.33 -2.08 8.58
N ASP A 134 -4.17 -2.24 9.20
CA ASP A 134 -3.83 -1.51 10.42
C ASP A 134 -3.41 -0.06 10.13
N VAL A 135 -2.87 0.22 8.93
CA VAL A 135 -2.35 1.53 8.51
C VAL A 135 -3.41 2.35 7.77
N ILE A 136 -4.11 1.73 6.82
CA ILE A 136 -5.10 2.39 5.96
C ILE A 136 -6.36 2.71 6.77
N SER A 137 -6.79 3.96 6.76
CA SER A 137 -7.91 4.41 7.58
C SER A 137 -8.52 5.72 7.11
N SER A 138 -9.85 5.78 7.17
CA SER A 138 -10.61 7.01 6.94
C SER A 138 -10.48 8.04 8.07
N LYS A 139 -9.97 7.65 9.25
CA LYS A 139 -9.91 8.52 10.43
C LYS A 139 -8.92 9.67 10.31
N GLU A 140 -7.95 9.58 9.40
CA GLU A 140 -6.96 10.64 9.15
C GLU A 140 -7.24 11.45 7.88
N LEU A 141 -8.33 11.13 7.16
CA LEU A 141 -8.71 11.85 5.96
C LEU A 141 -9.26 13.23 6.29
N GLU A 142 -8.85 14.21 5.49
CA GLU A 142 -9.57 15.48 5.38
C GLU A 142 -10.68 15.32 4.34
N THR A 143 -11.85 14.85 4.78
CA THR A 143 -12.95 14.41 3.89
C THR A 143 -13.54 15.52 3.01
N THR A 144 -13.15 16.78 3.23
CA THR A 144 -13.52 17.91 2.36
C THR A 144 -12.63 18.03 1.12
N VAL A 145 -11.49 17.33 1.09
CA VAL A 145 -10.45 17.45 0.06
C VAL A 145 -10.18 16.11 -0.61
N GLU A 146 -10.30 14.99 0.11
CA GLU A 146 -9.91 13.67 -0.38
C GLU A 146 -10.81 12.54 0.15
N GLY A 147 -10.94 11.49 -0.65
CA GLY A 147 -11.65 10.26 -0.30
C GLY A 147 -10.71 9.13 0.15
N MET A 148 -11.33 8.04 0.62
CA MET A 148 -10.63 6.75 0.73
C MET A 148 -10.20 6.27 -0.66
N PRO A 149 -9.05 5.60 -0.78
CA PRO A 149 -8.70 4.93 -2.03
C PRO A 149 -9.74 3.84 -2.33
N GLY A 150 -9.98 3.60 -3.61
CA GLY A 150 -10.76 2.46 -4.08
C GLY A 150 -10.02 1.13 -3.89
N ARG A 151 -10.39 0.14 -4.69
CA ARG A 151 -9.66 -1.15 -4.74
C ARG A 151 -8.19 -0.91 -5.08
N PRO A 152 -7.25 -1.65 -4.47
CA PRO A 152 -5.85 -1.51 -4.84
C PRO A 152 -5.62 -2.00 -6.27
N ASN A 153 -4.87 -1.21 -7.05
CA ASN A 153 -4.26 -1.69 -8.27
C ASN A 153 -3.18 -2.72 -7.94
N TYR A 154 -2.97 -3.68 -8.84
CA TYR A 154 -2.03 -4.78 -8.65
C TYR A 154 -1.06 -4.88 -9.83
N ASN A 155 0.22 -5.06 -9.53
CA ASN A 155 1.24 -5.38 -10.53
C ASN A 155 2.41 -6.14 -9.90
N TYR A 156 2.79 -7.26 -10.51
CA TYR A 156 3.98 -8.06 -10.13
C TYR A 156 4.25 -8.20 -8.62
N GLY A 157 3.21 -8.44 -7.84
CA GLY A 157 3.34 -8.63 -6.39
C GLY A 157 3.34 -7.34 -5.57
N ILE A 158 2.95 -6.21 -6.13
CA ILE A 158 2.79 -4.93 -5.43
C ILE A 158 1.33 -4.49 -5.54
N LEU A 159 0.78 -4.04 -4.42
CA LEU A 159 -0.55 -3.44 -4.32
C LEU A 159 -0.41 -1.93 -4.17
N TYR A 160 -1.22 -1.16 -4.89
CA TYR A 160 -1.22 0.29 -4.86
C TYR A 160 -2.60 0.84 -4.50
N TRP A 161 -2.68 1.58 -3.41
CA TRP A 161 -3.84 2.37 -3.03
C TRP A 161 -3.59 3.82 -3.41
N LYS A 162 -4.47 4.39 -4.23
CA LYS A 162 -4.36 5.77 -4.71
C LYS A 162 -5.64 6.54 -4.40
N ASN A 163 -5.48 7.74 -3.86
CA ASN A 163 -6.52 8.78 -3.89
C ASN A 163 -5.93 10.03 -4.57
N ASP A 164 -6.59 11.18 -4.44
CA ASP A 164 -6.18 12.41 -5.14
C ASP A 164 -4.85 12.98 -4.64
N THR A 165 -4.47 12.71 -3.40
CA THR A 165 -3.32 13.35 -2.74
C THR A 165 -2.17 12.40 -2.48
N THR A 166 -2.44 11.09 -2.45
CA THR A 166 -1.52 10.09 -1.89
C THR A 166 -1.59 8.80 -2.69
N ILE A 167 -0.41 8.26 -3.02
CA ILE A 167 -0.21 6.88 -3.48
C ILE A 167 0.50 6.13 -2.36
N TYR A 168 -0.04 5.00 -1.96
CA TYR A 168 0.54 4.08 -0.98
C TYR A 168 0.70 2.71 -1.62
N TRP A 169 1.85 2.07 -1.46
CA TRP A 169 2.07 0.73 -1.98
C TRP A 169 2.65 -0.22 -0.96
N VAL A 170 2.30 -1.50 -1.11
CA VAL A 170 2.75 -2.59 -0.25
C VAL A 170 3.04 -3.82 -1.10
N HIS A 171 4.16 -4.48 -0.81
CA HIS A 171 4.52 -5.74 -1.44
C HIS A 171 3.67 -6.87 -0.84
N THR A 172 3.11 -7.70 -1.70
CA THR A 172 2.56 -9.00 -1.32
C THR A 172 3.67 -9.91 -0.82
N THR A 173 3.31 -10.87 0.01
CA THR A 173 4.21 -11.91 0.48
C THR A 173 3.73 -13.27 0.00
N GLU A 174 4.61 -14.27 0.01
CA GLU A 174 4.20 -15.63 -0.26
C GLU A 174 3.29 -16.14 0.86
N ALA A 175 2.14 -16.68 0.47
CA ALA A 175 1.27 -17.36 1.40
C ALA A 175 1.92 -18.66 1.87
N GLY A 176 1.75 -18.99 3.15
CA GLY A 176 2.24 -20.26 3.70
C GLY A 176 1.67 -21.48 2.96
N GLU A 177 2.41 -22.59 2.97
CA GLU A 177 2.13 -23.82 2.22
C GLU A 177 0.66 -24.27 2.32
N LYS A 178 0.10 -24.35 3.55
CA LYS A 178 -1.31 -24.73 3.76
C LYS A 178 -2.31 -23.77 3.09
N ALA A 179 -2.03 -22.47 3.10
CA ALA A 179 -2.92 -21.50 2.45
C ALA A 179 -2.88 -21.71 0.94
N ARG A 180 -1.66 -21.85 0.38
CA ARG A 180 -1.44 -22.04 -1.06
C ARG A 180 -1.99 -23.35 -1.60
N GLU A 181 -1.84 -24.44 -0.85
CA GLU A 181 -2.10 -25.80 -1.35
C GLU A 181 -3.46 -26.37 -0.93
N VAL A 182 -4.09 -25.78 0.09
CA VAL A 182 -5.38 -26.28 0.61
C VAL A 182 -6.44 -25.21 0.58
N LEU A 183 -6.20 -24.06 1.23
CA LEU A 183 -7.24 -23.03 1.38
C LEU A 183 -7.62 -22.39 0.05
N PHE A 184 -6.65 -21.85 -0.68
CA PHE A 184 -6.90 -21.13 -1.93
C PHE A 184 -7.50 -22.03 -3.02
N PRO A 185 -7.03 -23.29 -3.22
CA PRO A 185 -7.71 -24.22 -4.11
C PRO A 185 -9.15 -24.54 -3.67
N SER A 186 -9.42 -24.63 -2.37
CA SER A 186 -10.80 -24.84 -1.87
C SER A 186 -11.73 -23.65 -2.11
N MET A 187 -11.17 -22.49 -2.47
CA MET A 187 -11.90 -21.24 -2.75
C MET A 187 -11.96 -20.92 -4.25
N GLU A 188 -11.46 -21.78 -5.15
CA GLU A 188 -11.34 -21.50 -6.59
C GLU A 188 -12.67 -21.15 -7.30
N LYS A 189 -13.81 -21.51 -6.70
CA LYS A 189 -15.15 -21.23 -7.23
C LYS A 189 -15.74 -19.90 -6.73
N LEU A 190 -14.96 -19.13 -5.99
CA LEU A 190 -15.37 -17.83 -5.45
C LEU A 190 -14.81 -16.69 -6.29
N ASP A 191 -15.68 -15.74 -6.62
CA ASP A 191 -15.33 -14.50 -7.30
C ASP A 191 -15.75 -13.30 -6.43
N PHE A 192 -14.79 -12.69 -5.74
CA PHE A 192 -15.02 -11.56 -4.84
C PHE A 192 -15.28 -10.23 -5.55
N PHE A 193 -15.34 -10.22 -6.88
CA PHE A 193 -15.82 -9.09 -7.67
C PHE A 193 -17.34 -9.14 -7.87
N GLN A 194 -17.95 -10.31 -7.73
CA GLN A 194 -19.41 -10.51 -7.77
C GLN A 194 -20.05 -10.22 -6.40
N THR A 195 -21.31 -9.81 -6.41
CA THR A 195 -22.06 -9.51 -5.16
C THR A 195 -22.41 -10.77 -4.37
N ASP A 196 -22.62 -11.91 -5.04
CA ASP A 196 -22.96 -13.20 -4.43
C ASP A 196 -21.73 -14.13 -4.26
N TRP A 197 -20.55 -13.64 -4.60
CA TRP A 197 -19.26 -14.34 -4.63
C TRP A 197 -19.21 -15.61 -5.48
N ARG A 198 -20.16 -15.81 -6.39
CA ARG A 198 -20.19 -17.00 -7.23
C ARG A 198 -19.42 -16.76 -8.51
N LEU A 199 -18.49 -17.67 -8.82
CA LEU A 199 -17.89 -17.72 -10.14
C LEU A 199 -18.99 -17.98 -11.18
N ARG A 200 -19.13 -17.05 -12.13
CA ARG A 200 -20.02 -17.21 -13.28
C ARG A 200 -19.42 -18.22 -14.25
N GLU A 201 -20.25 -19.09 -14.82
CA GLU A 201 -19.83 -19.87 -15.99
C GLU A 201 -19.80 -18.94 -17.21
N ASP A 202 -18.94 -19.20 -18.20
CA ASP A 202 -18.64 -18.34 -19.37
C ASP A 202 -19.87 -17.84 -20.20
N ASN A 203 -21.08 -18.28 -19.87
CA ASN A 203 -22.34 -17.95 -20.56
C ASN A 203 -23.36 -17.20 -19.67
N GLU A 204 -23.07 -16.91 -18.40
CA GLU A 204 -23.95 -16.07 -17.58
C GLU A 204 -23.59 -14.59 -17.77
N PRO A 205 -24.56 -13.69 -18.03
CA PRO A 205 -24.29 -12.27 -18.13
C PRO A 205 -23.79 -11.75 -16.77
N ASP A 206 -22.72 -10.96 -16.79
CA ASP A 206 -22.27 -10.20 -15.63
C ASP A 206 -23.44 -9.37 -15.12
N GLN A 207 -23.85 -9.60 -13.87
CA GLN A 207 -24.65 -8.62 -13.17
C GLN A 207 -23.66 -7.52 -12.79
N GLU A 208 -23.70 -6.40 -13.51
CA GLU A 208 -22.99 -5.18 -13.11
C GLU A 208 -23.18 -5.01 -11.61
N ALA A 209 -22.08 -5.08 -10.86
CA ALA A 209 -22.09 -4.63 -9.49
C ALA A 209 -22.57 -3.18 -9.54
N ASP A 210 -23.66 -2.86 -8.85
CA ASP A 210 -24.20 -1.50 -8.66
C ASP A 210 -23.18 -0.62 -7.93
N PHE A 211 -22.08 -0.30 -8.60
CA PHE A 211 -21.08 0.69 -8.26
C PHE A 211 -20.55 1.20 -9.58
N GLU A 212 -21.17 2.26 -10.09
CA GLU A 212 -20.50 3.19 -11.01
C GLU A 212 -19.27 3.75 -10.27
N GLU A 213 -18.16 3.01 -10.31
CA GLU A 213 -16.85 3.53 -9.93
C GLU A 213 -16.36 4.31 -11.16
N GLU A 214 -16.72 5.59 -11.23
CA GLU A 214 -16.13 6.52 -12.19
C GLU A 214 -14.61 6.47 -12.03
N LEU A 215 -13.92 5.90 -13.02
CA LEU A 215 -12.47 6.00 -13.12
C LEU A 215 -12.10 7.49 -13.13
N PRO A 216 -11.32 7.99 -12.16
CA PRO A 216 -10.95 9.39 -12.13
C PRO A 216 -9.88 9.59 -13.20
N TYR A 217 -10.27 10.18 -14.33
CA TYR A 217 -9.34 10.83 -15.25
C TYR A 217 -8.80 12.12 -14.63
#